data_AF-A0A7C2Y8Z2-F1
#
_entry.id   AF-A0A7C2Y8Z2-F1
#
_cell.length_a   1.000
_cell.length_b   1.000
_cell.length_c   1.000
_cell.angle_alpha   90.00
_cell.angle_beta   90.00
_cell.angle_gamma   90.00
#
_symmetry.space_group_name_H-M   'P 1'
#
loop_
_entity.id
_entity.type
_entity.pdbx_description
1 polymer ?
#
loop_
_entity_poly.entity_id
_entity_poly.type
_entity_poly.pdbx_seq_one_letter_code
_entity_poly.pdbx_strand_id
1 'polypeptide(L)' 'MTNTVATMTKEELREMIEGTIERKLFEILGDPDDGLKIRTAVRNRLLRQKKSVAKGERGLPFEDVVRQLGLD' A
#
# COMPACT_ATOMS: atom_id res chain seq x y z
N MET A 1 9.66 -27.34 17.48
CA MET A 1 9.30 -28.21 16.35
C MET A 1 9.90 -27.62 15.10
N THR A 2 10.76 -28.36 14.40
CA THR A 2 11.32 -27.94 13.12
C THR A 2 10.27 -28.18 12.05
N ASN A 3 9.59 -27.11 11.59
CA ASN A 3 8.67 -27.19 10.47
C ASN A 3 9.49 -27.49 9.22
N THR A 4 9.43 -28.74 8.76
CA THR A 4 10.10 -29.16 7.52
C THR A 4 9.21 -28.81 6.34
N VAL A 5 9.81 -28.41 5.21
CA VAL A 5 9.06 -28.09 3.98
C VAL A 5 8.16 -29.26 3.55
N ALA A 6 8.55 -30.49 3.88
CA ALA A 6 7.80 -31.71 3.58
C ALA A 6 6.41 -31.79 4.25
N THR A 7 6.13 -31.01 5.29
CA THR A 7 4.81 -31.01 5.95
C THR A 7 3.83 -30.01 5.35
N MET A 8 4.22 -29.26 4.32
CA MET A 8 3.36 -28.29 3.65
C MET A 8 2.43 -28.96 2.64
N THR A 9 1.23 -28.40 2.49
CA THR A 9 0.34 -28.65 1.35
C THR A 9 0.93 -28.07 0.06
N LYS A 10 0.37 -28.45 -1.08
CA LYS A 10 0.81 -27.95 -2.39
C LYS A 10 0.55 -26.44 -2.52
N GLU A 11 -0.57 -26.00 -1.98
CA GLU A 11 -1.03 -24.62 -1.96
C GLU A 11 -0.07 -23.76 -1.11
N GLU A 12 0.25 -24.20 0.10
CA GLU A 12 1.21 -23.49 0.96
C GLU A 12 2.60 -23.42 0.31
N LEU A 13 3.05 -24.49 -0.35
CA LEU A 13 4.34 -24.49 -1.06
C LEU A 13 4.32 -23.50 -2.22
N ARG A 14 3.22 -23.43 -2.97
CA ARG A 14 3.04 -22.48 -4.06
C ARG A 14 3.07 -21.04 -3.55
N GLU A 15 2.31 -20.73 -2.50
CA GLU A 15 2.29 -19.38 -1.90
C GLU A 15 3.68 -18.96 -1.41
N MET A 16 4.42 -19.87 -0.77
CA MET A 16 5.80 -19.62 -0.35
C MET A 16 6.70 -19.26 -1.55
N ILE A 17 6.59 -20.01 -2.65
CA ILE A 17 7.36 -19.75 -3.87
C ILE A 17 6.97 -18.41 -4.49
N GLU A 18 5.67 -18.12 -4.61
CA GLU A 18 5.16 -16.86 -5.17
C GLU A 18 5.69 -15.66 -4.37
N GLY A 19 5.58 -15.68 -3.05
CA GLY A 19 6.11 -14.61 -2.19
C GLY A 19 7.65 -14.51 -2.21
N THR A 20 8.35 -15.62 -2.45
CA THR A 20 9.81 -15.61 -2.63
C THR A 20 10.20 -14.96 -3.96
N ILE A 21 9.48 -15.28 -5.03
CA ILE A 21 9.69 -14.69 -6.36
C ILE A 21 9.40 -13.20 -6.32
N GLU A 22 8.26 -12.79 -5.75
CA GLU A 22 7.90 -11.37 -5.62
C GLU A 22 8.98 -10.57 -4.89
N ARG A 23 9.49 -11.11 -3.77
CA ARG A 23 10.59 -10.49 -3.03
C ARG A 23 11.85 -10.36 -3.88
N LYS A 24 12.22 -11.40 -4.64
CA LYS A 24 13.38 -11.37 -5.52
C LYS A 24 13.22 -10.40 -6.67
N LEU A 25 12.03 -10.30 -7.25
CA LEU A 25 11.73 -9.31 -8.27
C LEU A 25 11.86 -7.89 -7.72
N PHE A 26 11.35 -7.62 -6.52
CA PHE A 26 11.50 -6.33 -5.87
C PHE A 26 12.96 -6.01 -5.54
N GLU A 27 13.75 -6.98 -5.08
CA GLU A 27 15.20 -6.81 -4.83
C GLU A 27 15.98 -6.48 -6.11
N ILE A 28 15.59 -7.05 -7.26
CA ILE A 28 16.30 -6.87 -8.54
C ILE A 28 15.85 -5.60 -9.27
N LEU A 29 14.54 -5.35 -9.32
CA LEU A 29 13.95 -4.27 -10.11
C LEU A 29 13.79 -2.98 -9.30
N GLY A 30 13.79 -3.07 -7.97
CA GLY A 30 13.58 -1.94 -7.07
C GLY A 30 12.12 -1.47 -7.01
N ASP A 31 11.91 -0.33 -6.34
CA ASP A 31 10.63 0.35 -6.33
C ASP A 31 10.41 1.01 -7.71
N PRO A 32 9.35 0.65 -8.44
CA PRO A 32 9.06 1.23 -9.75
C PRO A 32 8.80 2.73 -9.70
N ASP A 33 8.43 3.27 -8.53
CA ASP A 33 8.19 4.69 -8.32
C ASP A 33 9.42 5.45 -7.79
N ASP A 34 10.55 4.76 -7.55
CA ASP A 34 11.77 5.42 -7.05
C ASP A 34 12.28 6.49 -8.04
N GLY A 35 12.67 7.62 -7.48
CA GLY A 35 13.09 8.80 -8.25
C GLY A 35 11.97 9.54 -9.00
N LEU A 36 10.71 9.06 -9.01
CA LEU A 36 9.61 9.77 -9.63
C LEU A 36 9.18 11.00 -8.81
N LYS A 37 8.83 12.07 -9.50
CA LYS A 37 8.31 13.29 -8.87
C LYS A 37 6.80 13.21 -8.72
N ILE A 38 6.30 13.63 -7.56
CA ILE A 38 4.87 13.82 -7.34
C ILE A 38 4.32 14.82 -8.37
N ARG A 39 3.22 14.45 -9.04
CA ARG A 39 2.51 15.33 -9.98
C ARG A 39 2.13 16.65 -9.29
N THR A 40 2.34 17.77 -9.99
CA THR A 40 2.08 19.13 -9.46
C THR A 40 0.66 19.29 -8.88
N ALA A 41 -0.34 18.68 -9.52
CA ALA A 41 -1.73 18.71 -9.05
C ALA A 41 -1.88 18.06 -7.65
N VAL A 42 -1.24 16.91 -7.44
CA VAL A 42 -1.26 16.18 -6.15
C VAL A 42 -0.50 16.97 -5.09
N ARG A 43 0.71 17.45 -5.41
CA ARG A 43 1.50 18.30 -4.50
C ARG A 43 0.72 19.52 -4.04
N ASN A 44 0.09 20.24 -4.96
CA ASN A 44 -0.67 21.44 -4.63
C ASN A 44 -1.90 21.13 -3.77
N ARG A 45 -2.59 20.01 -4.02
CA ARG A 45 -3.69 19.54 -3.17
C ARG A 45 -3.22 19.26 -1.75
N LEU A 46 -2.13 18.51 -1.59
CA LEU A 46 -1.55 18.18 -0.28
C LEU A 46 -1.12 19.42 0.49
N LEU A 47 -0.51 20.41 -0.18
CA LEU A 47 -0.13 21.67 0.45
C LEU A 47 -1.35 22.48 0.95
N ARG A 48 -2.46 22.48 0.20
CA ARG A 48 -3.71 23.09 0.66
C ARG A 48 -4.27 22.36 1.88
N GLN A 49 -4.36 21.03 1.82
CA GLN A 49 -4.82 20.20 2.94
C GLN A 49 -3.98 20.41 4.20
N LYS A 50 -2.65 20.46 4.08
CA LYS A 50 -1.74 20.74 5.19
C LYS A 50 -2.06 22.09 5.85
N LYS A 51 -2.35 23.14 5.06
CA LYS A 51 -2.73 24.46 5.58
C LYS A 51 -4.09 24.43 6.28
N SER A 52 -5.08 23.76 5.71
CA SER A 52 -6.41 23.57 6.32
C SER A 52 -6.32 22.87 7.68
N VAL A 53 -5.58 21.76 7.74
CA VAL A 53 -5.40 21.00 8.99
C VAL A 53 -4.69 21.83 10.06
N ALA A 54 -3.67 22.61 9.67
CA ALA A 54 -2.97 23.52 10.58
C ALA A 54 -3.86 24.65 11.12
N LYS A 55 -4.90 25.05 10.38
CA LYS A 55 -5.93 26.01 10.83
C LYS A 55 -6.99 25.39 11.75
N GLY A 56 -6.92 24.09 12.00
CA GLY A 56 -7.89 23.36 12.84
C GLY A 56 -9.01 22.70 12.05
N GLU A 57 -9.05 22.82 10.72
CA GLU A 57 -10.01 22.08 9.91
C GLU A 57 -9.71 20.57 10.02
N ARG A 58 -10.74 19.76 10.17
CA ARG A 58 -10.64 18.29 10.22
C ARG A 58 -11.41 17.70 9.04
N GLY A 59 -10.94 16.54 8.58
CA GLY A 59 -11.60 15.78 7.54
C GLY A 59 -12.87 15.10 8.05
N LEU A 60 -13.51 14.34 7.16
CA LEU A 60 -14.63 13.49 7.53
C LEU A 60 -14.12 12.18 8.14
N PRO A 61 -14.88 11.58 9.07
CA PRO A 61 -14.67 10.20 9.49
C PRO A 61 -14.64 9.24 8.29
N PHE A 62 -13.81 8.20 8.37
CA PHE A 62 -13.66 7.23 7.28
C PHE A 62 -14.99 6.56 6.91
N GLU A 63 -15.80 6.16 7.91
CA GLU A 63 -17.10 5.52 7.69
C GLU A 63 -18.10 6.41 6.94
N ASP A 64 -18.04 7.73 7.14
CA ASP A 64 -18.90 8.66 6.42
C ASP A 64 -18.49 8.78 4.94
N VAL A 65 -17.19 8.73 4.67
CA VAL A 65 -16.65 8.77 3.31
C VAL A 65 -16.97 7.49 2.55
N VAL A 66 -16.84 6.33 3.20
CA VAL A 66 -17.18 5.02 2.60
C VAL A 66 -18.64 5.01 2.17
N ARG A 67 -19.56 5.36 3.09
CA ARG A 67 -21.00 5.49 2.82
C ARG A 67 -21.33 6.46 1.69
N GLN A 68 -20.70 7.63 1.69
CA GLN A 68 -20.93 8.65 0.65
C GLN A 68 -20.49 8.18 -0.74
N LEU A 69 -19.43 7.36 -0.81
CA LEU A 69 -18.88 6.85 -2.07
C LEU A 69 -19.51 5.51 -2.49
N GLY A 70 -20.36 4.90 -1.66
CA GLY A 70 -20.97 3.61 -1.93
C GLY A 70 -19.95 2.47 -1.99
N LEU A 71 -18.97 2.49 -1.06
CA LEU A 71 -17.88 1.52 -0.99
C LEU A 71 -18.09 0.47 0.12
N ASP A 72 -19.30 0.41 0.66
CA ASP A 72 -19.74 -0.40 1.80
C ASP A 72 -20.01 -1.85 1.43
#